data_AF-A0A839YFV3-F1
#
_entry.id   AF-A0A839YFV3-F1
#
_cell.length_a   1.000
_cell.length_b   1.000
_cell.length_c   1.000
_cell.angle_alpha   90.00
_cell.angle_beta   90.00
_cell.angle_gamma   90.00
#
_symmetry.space_group_name_H-M   'P 1'
#
loop_
_entity.id
_entity.type
_entity.pdbx_description
1 polymer ?
#
loop_
_entity_poly.entity_id
_entity_poly.type
_entity_poly.pdbx_seq_one_letter_code
_entity_poly.pdbx_strand_id
1 'polypeptide(L)'
;MTIAVTLAGKLKRDNRGIALLEFGLCLPLLLIVTLWTFEYVNYCIVVQQISQLALQVSDNAARIGTQNSIQTQIDEKQINDLFQGAGLQSGPLALAQNGRVMLTSLEVDADQPHGQYLHWQRCYGALHYQSSYGRQGAGKGNNDVNGMGPGNARIVAAPGSPAMFVEIFYRYQPLISAHFAPADTIHEIAAMMVRDNRDTSDPGVNPVDGVQASMC
;
A
#
# COMPACT_ATOMS: atom_id res chain seq x y z
N MET A 1 32.15 -7.32 71.58
CA MET A 1 31.70 -8.43 70.70
C MET A 1 30.22 -8.30 70.28
N THR A 2 29.34 -7.73 71.12
CA THR A 2 27.88 -7.66 70.92
C THR A 2 27.39 -6.71 69.80
N ILE A 3 28.14 -5.64 69.51
CA ILE A 3 27.81 -4.66 68.45
C ILE A 3 28.03 -5.26 67.05
N ALA A 4 29.07 -6.07 66.87
CA ALA A 4 29.37 -6.71 65.58
C ALA A 4 28.32 -7.76 65.18
N VAL A 5 27.83 -8.54 66.16
CA VAL A 5 26.78 -9.56 65.94
C VAL A 5 25.44 -8.93 65.57
N THR A 6 25.10 -7.79 66.18
CA THR A 6 23.87 -7.04 65.88
C THR A 6 23.94 -6.32 64.53
N LEU A 7 25.12 -5.84 64.12
CA LEU A 7 25.32 -5.25 62.79
C LEU A 7 25.19 -6.31 61.67
N ALA A 8 25.80 -7.48 61.86
CA ALA A 8 25.71 -8.59 60.90
C ALA A 8 24.27 -9.11 60.74
N GLY A 9 23.51 -9.18 61.85
CA GLY A 9 22.08 -9.53 61.81
C GLY A 9 21.20 -8.48 61.12
N LYS A 10 21.58 -7.19 61.16
CA LYS A 10 20.89 -6.10 60.45
C LYS A 10 21.21 -6.11 58.95
N LEU A 11 22.46 -6.30 58.54
CA LEU A 11 22.82 -6.44 57.13
C LEU A 11 22.16 -7.68 56.49
N LYS A 12 22.09 -8.80 57.21
CA LYS A 12 21.45 -10.03 56.72
C LYS A 12 19.91 -9.90 56.56
N ARG A 13 19.30 -8.88 57.16
CA ARG A 13 17.87 -8.55 57.05
C ARG A 13 17.59 -7.37 56.12
N ASP A 14 18.62 -6.77 55.52
CA ASP A 14 18.46 -5.59 54.68
C ASP A 14 18.07 -5.98 53.25
N ASN A 15 16.76 -5.95 52.97
CA ASN A 15 16.20 -6.25 51.66
C ASN A 15 16.06 -5.02 50.75
N ARG A 16 16.51 -3.83 51.19
CA ARG A 16 16.27 -2.56 50.48
C ARG A 16 16.97 -2.49 49.12
N GLY A 17 18.06 -3.22 48.91
CA GLY A 17 18.78 -3.30 47.63
C GLY A 17 18.26 -4.36 46.66
N ILE A 18 17.46 -5.33 47.15
CA ILE A 18 16.97 -6.45 46.32
C ILE A 18 15.95 -5.96 45.30
N ALA A 19 15.04 -5.07 45.70
CA ALA A 19 14.05 -4.49 44.79
C ALA A 19 14.71 -3.69 43.65
N LEU A 20 15.83 -3.02 43.92
CA LEU A 20 16.58 -2.29 42.90
C LEU A 20 17.26 -3.23 41.89
N LEU A 21 17.77 -4.38 42.36
CA LEU A 21 18.37 -5.41 41.51
C LEU A 21 17.30 -6.15 40.68
N GLU A 22 16.17 -6.51 41.29
CA GLU A 22 15.04 -7.12 40.57
C GLU A 22 14.51 -6.19 39.48
N PHE A 23 14.34 -4.89 39.79
CA PHE A 23 13.95 -3.91 38.78
C PHE A 23 15.01 -3.78 37.68
N GLY A 24 16.29 -3.68 38.04
CA GLY A 24 17.39 -3.57 37.08
C GLY A 24 17.51 -4.77 36.14
N LEU A 25 17.18 -5.98 36.61
CA LEU A 25 17.18 -7.19 35.79
C LEU A 25 15.94 -7.30 34.90
N CYS A 26 14.77 -6.82 35.36
CA CYS A 26 13.54 -6.83 34.56
C CYS A 26 13.47 -5.68 33.54
N LEU A 27 14.13 -4.55 33.81
CA LEU A 27 14.06 -3.35 32.98
C LEU A 27 14.45 -3.60 31.51
N PRO A 28 15.55 -4.30 31.17
CA PRO A 28 15.92 -4.55 29.77
C PRO A 28 14.85 -5.36 29.02
N LEU A 29 14.26 -6.36 29.66
CA LEU A 29 13.17 -7.16 29.08
C LEU A 29 11.93 -6.30 28.83
N LEU A 30 11.55 -5.49 29.82
CA LEU A 30 10.40 -4.59 29.71
C LEU A 30 10.61 -3.55 28.60
N LEU A 31 11.83 -3.01 28.45
CA LEU A 31 12.16 -2.07 27.39
C LEU A 31 12.06 -2.71 26.00
N ILE A 32 12.62 -3.90 25.80
CA ILE A 32 12.56 -4.61 24.50
C ILE A 32 11.10 -4.85 24.10
N VAL A 33 10.28 -5.41 25.01
CA VAL A 33 8.87 -5.69 24.73
C VAL A 33 8.09 -4.41 24.44
N THR A 34 8.34 -3.35 25.21
CA THR A 34 7.66 -2.06 25.01
C THR A 34 8.02 -1.47 23.66
N LEU A 35 9.31 -1.31 23.35
CA LEU A 35 9.78 -0.75 22.08
C LEU A 35 9.29 -1.58 20.88
N TRP A 36 9.34 -2.91 20.97
CA TRP A 36 8.80 -3.80 19.95
C TRP A 36 7.29 -3.59 19.76
N THR A 37 6.52 -3.51 20.84
CA THR A 37 5.07 -3.29 20.78
C THR A 37 4.74 -1.94 20.13
N PHE A 38 5.46 -0.88 20.50
CA PHE A 38 5.28 0.45 19.89
C PHE A 38 5.57 0.44 18.39
N GLU A 39 6.68 -0.19 17.97
CA GLU A 39 7.02 -0.31 16.55
C GLU A 39 5.98 -1.14 15.79
N TYR A 40 5.52 -2.25 16.39
CA TYR A 40 4.52 -3.13 15.78
C TYR A 40 3.18 -2.41 15.59
N VAL A 41 2.71 -1.67 16.61
CA VAL A 41 1.48 -0.88 16.50
C VAL A 41 1.62 0.20 15.43
N ASN A 42 2.77 0.89 15.35
CA ASN A 42 3.01 1.86 14.29
C ASN A 42 2.98 1.21 12.90
N TYR A 43 3.61 0.05 12.75
CA TYR A 43 3.58 -0.73 11.51
C TYR A 43 2.13 -1.06 11.10
N CYS A 44 1.32 -1.60 12.01
CA CYS A 44 -0.09 -1.89 11.74
C CYS A 44 -0.89 -0.65 11.34
N ILE A 45 -0.64 0.51 11.97
CA ILE A 45 -1.29 1.77 11.60
C ILE A 45 -0.91 2.18 10.17
N VAL A 46 0.37 2.08 9.80
CA VAL A 46 0.81 2.40 8.43
C VAL A 46 0.21 1.44 7.41
N VAL A 47 0.15 0.13 7.70
CA VAL A 47 -0.53 -0.85 6.83
C VAL A 47 -1.98 -0.44 6.59
N GLN A 48 -2.72 -0.07 7.65
CA GLN A 48 -4.11 0.37 7.52
C GLN A 48 -4.24 1.65 6.70
N GLN A 49 -3.34 2.63 6.87
CA GLN A 49 -3.35 3.87 6.09
C GLN A 49 -3.08 3.61 4.60
N ILE A 50 -2.10 2.76 4.28
CA ILE A 50 -1.79 2.39 2.89
C ILE A 50 -2.96 1.61 2.27
N SER A 51 -3.59 0.70 3.01
CA SER A 51 -4.75 -0.06 2.55
C SER A 51 -5.95 0.84 2.25
N GLN A 52 -6.25 1.81 3.14
CA GLN A 52 -7.29 2.82 2.90
C GLN A 52 -6.96 3.72 1.71
N LEU A 53 -5.70 4.10 1.55
CA LEU A 53 -5.24 4.87 0.41
C LEU A 53 -5.44 4.09 -0.91
N ALA A 54 -5.08 2.80 -0.95
CA ALA A 54 -5.30 1.96 -2.12
C ALA A 54 -6.80 1.90 -2.50
N LEU A 55 -7.68 1.70 -1.52
CA LEU A 55 -9.13 1.70 -1.73
C LEU A 55 -9.63 3.04 -2.27
N GLN A 56 -9.15 4.15 -1.71
CA GLN A 56 -9.56 5.48 -2.15
C GLN A 56 -9.06 5.82 -3.55
N VAL A 57 -7.80 5.50 -3.86
CA VAL A 57 -7.23 5.67 -5.21
C VAL A 57 -8.04 4.86 -6.21
N SER A 58 -8.40 3.62 -5.87
CA SER A 58 -9.20 2.74 -6.73
C SER A 58 -10.65 3.24 -6.93
N ASP A 59 -11.36 3.66 -5.88
CA ASP A 59 -12.71 4.24 -6.01
C ASP A 59 -12.72 5.58 -6.76
N ASN A 60 -11.74 6.45 -6.49
CA ASN A 60 -11.58 7.70 -7.24
C ASN A 60 -11.30 7.39 -8.71
N ALA A 61 -10.42 6.43 -9.01
CA ALA A 61 -10.10 6.05 -10.38
C ALA A 61 -11.32 5.46 -11.11
N ALA A 62 -12.17 4.72 -10.40
CA ALA A 62 -13.40 4.17 -10.97
C ALA A 62 -14.44 5.26 -11.32
N ARG A 63 -14.33 6.45 -10.70
CA ARG A 63 -15.25 7.59 -10.87
C ARG A 63 -14.73 8.73 -11.73
N ILE A 64 -13.41 8.84 -11.92
CA ILE A 64 -12.87 9.87 -12.83
C ILE A 64 -13.29 9.59 -14.26
N GLY A 65 -13.51 10.67 -15.00
CA GLY A 65 -13.77 10.66 -16.41
C GLY A 65 -14.73 11.77 -16.80
N THR A 66 -14.62 12.22 -18.05
CA THR A 66 -15.50 13.22 -18.63
C THR A 66 -16.56 12.49 -19.44
N GLN A 67 -17.84 12.68 -19.07
CA GLN A 67 -18.94 12.03 -19.76
C GLN A 67 -19.22 12.74 -21.08
N ASN A 68 -19.06 12.01 -22.18
CA ASN A 68 -19.59 12.40 -23.49
C ASN A 68 -21.02 11.82 -23.65
N SER A 69 -21.71 12.15 -24.73
CA SER A 69 -23.12 11.76 -24.95
C SER A 69 -23.39 10.24 -24.96
N ILE A 70 -22.35 9.39 -24.97
CA ILE A 70 -22.46 7.93 -25.14
C ILE A 70 -21.59 7.15 -24.12
N GLN A 71 -20.39 7.65 -23.81
CA GLN A 71 -19.39 6.97 -22.96
C GLN A 71 -18.60 7.99 -22.13
N THR A 72 -18.00 7.51 -21.05
CA THR A 72 -17.09 8.27 -20.19
C THR A 72 -15.65 8.03 -20.64
N GLN A 73 -14.89 9.09 -20.89
CA GLN A 73 -13.48 9.02 -21.29
C GLN A 73 -12.56 9.49 -20.15
N ILE A 74 -11.34 8.95 -20.07
CA ILE A 74 -10.32 9.38 -19.10
C ILE A 74 -9.24 10.16 -19.82
N ASP A 75 -8.81 11.27 -19.22
CA ASP A 75 -7.68 12.04 -19.70
C ASP A 75 -6.44 11.83 -18.82
N GLU A 76 -5.24 11.94 -19.40
CA GLU A 76 -3.98 11.82 -18.65
C GLU A 76 -3.87 12.84 -17.51
N LYS A 77 -4.44 14.04 -17.71
CA LYS A 77 -4.53 15.06 -16.67
C LYS A 77 -5.29 14.56 -15.43
N GLN A 78 -6.40 13.86 -15.62
CA GLN A 78 -7.23 13.37 -14.52
C GLN A 78 -6.48 12.30 -13.70
N ILE A 79 -5.71 11.45 -14.37
CA ILE A 79 -4.87 10.44 -13.69
C ILE A 79 -3.74 11.13 -12.89
N ASN A 80 -3.08 12.13 -13.48
CA ASN A 80 -2.05 12.90 -12.79
C ASN A 80 -2.62 13.66 -11.58
N ASP A 81 -3.78 14.29 -11.72
CA ASP A 81 -4.48 14.97 -10.62
C ASP A 81 -4.88 13.97 -9.52
N LEU A 82 -5.32 12.76 -9.89
CA LEU A 82 -5.62 11.67 -8.95
C LEU A 82 -4.37 11.24 -8.16
N PHE A 83 -3.23 11.06 -8.81
CA PHE A 83 -1.98 10.71 -8.12
C PHE A 83 -1.46 11.84 -7.23
N GLN A 84 -1.54 13.09 -7.69
CA GLN A 84 -1.21 14.24 -6.84
C GLN A 84 -2.12 14.29 -5.61
N GLY A 85 -3.42 14.04 -5.78
CA GLY A 85 -4.39 13.92 -4.68
C GLY A 85 -4.03 12.81 -3.71
N ALA A 86 -3.63 11.64 -4.21
CA ALA A 86 -3.17 10.52 -3.39
C ALA A 86 -1.90 10.87 -2.60
N GLY A 87 -0.95 11.57 -3.24
CA GLY A 87 0.25 12.08 -2.58
C GLY A 87 -0.07 13.06 -1.44
N LEU A 88 -0.98 14.01 -1.68
CA LEU A 88 -1.43 14.96 -0.66
C LEU A 88 -2.16 14.26 0.50
N GLN A 89 -3.00 13.28 0.19
CA GLN A 89 -3.75 12.53 1.20
C GLN A 89 -2.86 11.63 2.06
N SER A 90 -1.78 11.09 1.49
CA SER A 90 -0.82 10.27 2.23
C SER A 90 -0.11 11.03 3.36
N GLY A 91 -0.24 12.37 3.39
CA GLY A 91 0.23 13.23 4.47
C GLY A 91 1.69 12.97 4.85
N PRO A 92 1.97 12.52 6.09
CA PRO A 92 3.35 12.33 6.57
C PRO A 92 4.07 11.13 5.93
N LEU A 93 3.39 10.25 5.19
CA LEU A 93 4.01 9.06 4.61
C LEU A 93 5.01 9.39 3.48
N ALA A 94 4.92 10.58 2.90
CA ALA A 94 5.74 11.03 1.78
C ALA A 94 5.75 10.01 0.62
N LEU A 95 4.55 9.63 0.16
CA LEU A 95 4.34 8.57 -0.83
C LEU A 95 5.11 8.77 -2.14
N ALA A 96 5.35 10.02 -2.54
CA ALA A 96 6.16 10.36 -3.71
C ALA A 96 7.61 9.82 -3.60
N GLN A 97 8.16 9.75 -2.40
CA GLN A 97 9.56 9.41 -2.14
C GLN A 97 9.69 7.98 -1.61
N ASN A 98 8.75 7.56 -0.75
CA ASN A 98 8.79 6.28 -0.03
C ASN A 98 7.79 5.26 -0.57
N GLY A 99 7.09 5.56 -1.66
CA GLY A 99 6.09 4.69 -2.25
C GLY A 99 6.21 4.52 -3.76
N ARG A 100 5.45 3.55 -4.26
CA ARG A 100 5.12 3.34 -5.67
C ARG A 100 3.66 2.93 -5.74
N VAL A 101 2.82 3.80 -6.29
CA VAL A 101 1.41 3.52 -6.61
C VAL A 101 1.36 3.14 -8.07
N MET A 102 0.72 2.04 -8.39
CA MET A 102 0.43 1.61 -9.75
C MET A 102 -1.08 1.53 -9.93
N LEU A 103 -1.61 2.23 -10.91
CA LEU A 103 -3.00 2.17 -11.33
C LEU A 103 -3.07 1.44 -12.66
N THR A 104 -3.90 0.41 -12.72
CA THR A 104 -4.07 -0.46 -13.89
C THR A 104 -5.53 -0.55 -14.26
N SER A 105 -5.86 -0.39 -15.54
CA SER A 105 -7.19 -0.74 -16.05
C SER A 105 -7.18 -2.18 -16.53
N LEU A 106 -7.92 -3.03 -15.81
CA LEU A 106 -8.20 -4.39 -16.23
C LEU A 106 -9.47 -4.38 -17.09
N GLU A 107 -9.38 -4.92 -18.30
CA GLU A 107 -10.45 -4.90 -19.29
C GLU A 107 -10.59 -6.27 -19.96
N VAL A 108 -11.73 -6.47 -20.64
CA VAL A 108 -11.95 -7.62 -21.51
C VAL A 108 -11.47 -7.27 -22.91
N ASP A 109 -10.66 -8.13 -23.50
CA ASP A 109 -10.22 -7.95 -24.88
C ASP A 109 -11.40 -8.06 -25.85
N ALA A 110 -11.52 -7.09 -26.74
CA ALA A 110 -12.52 -7.11 -27.80
C ALA A 110 -12.21 -8.20 -28.84
N ASP A 111 -10.93 -8.56 -29.00
CA ASP A 111 -10.50 -9.58 -29.93
C ASP A 111 -10.59 -10.99 -29.31
N GLN A 112 -10.78 -12.00 -30.16
CA GLN A 112 -10.73 -13.39 -29.70
C GLN A 112 -9.34 -13.69 -29.11
N PRO A 113 -9.25 -14.36 -27.95
CA PRO A 113 -10.28 -15.20 -27.33
C PRO A 113 -11.15 -14.52 -26.24
N HIS A 114 -11.20 -13.18 -26.18
CA HIS A 114 -11.94 -12.40 -25.18
C HIS A 114 -11.46 -12.59 -23.73
N GLY A 115 -10.14 -12.74 -23.57
CA GLY A 115 -9.50 -12.82 -22.26
C GLY A 115 -9.49 -11.48 -21.53
N GLN A 116 -8.99 -11.50 -20.30
CA GLN A 116 -8.72 -10.25 -19.59
C GLN A 116 -7.36 -9.71 -20.03
N TYR A 117 -7.17 -8.39 -20.01
CA TYR A 117 -5.88 -7.78 -20.26
C TYR A 117 -5.70 -6.46 -19.51
N LEU A 118 -4.45 -6.08 -19.31
CA LEU A 118 -4.07 -4.82 -18.66
C LEU A 118 -3.99 -3.74 -19.75
N HIS A 119 -5.09 -3.06 -20.04
CA HIS A 119 -5.18 -2.14 -21.18
C HIS A 119 -4.17 -0.99 -21.08
N TRP A 120 -4.11 -0.35 -19.93
CA TRP A 120 -3.13 0.69 -19.63
C TRP A 120 -2.71 0.65 -18.16
N GLN A 121 -1.53 1.19 -17.92
CA GLN A 121 -0.97 1.28 -16.57
C GLN A 121 -0.31 2.64 -16.37
N ARG A 122 -0.49 3.23 -15.19
CA ARG A 122 0.18 4.47 -14.77
C ARG A 122 0.76 4.33 -13.37
N CYS A 123 1.85 5.02 -13.12
CA CYS A 123 2.62 4.90 -11.91
C CYS A 123 2.94 6.26 -11.28
N TYR A 124 2.98 6.28 -9.95
CA TYR A 124 3.38 7.44 -9.17
C TYR A 124 4.33 7.02 -8.05
N GLY A 125 5.32 7.87 -7.76
CA GLY A 125 6.31 7.65 -6.70
C GLY A 125 7.66 7.13 -7.20
N ALA A 126 8.68 7.37 -6.39
CA ALA A 126 10.08 7.18 -6.71
C ALA A 126 10.58 5.75 -6.51
N LEU A 127 9.85 4.89 -5.81
CA LEU A 127 10.28 3.50 -5.64
C LEU A 127 10.17 2.72 -6.96
N HIS A 128 11.18 1.89 -7.22
CA HIS A 128 11.25 1.05 -8.42
C HIS A 128 10.77 -0.37 -8.13
N TYR A 129 9.44 -0.54 -8.11
CA TYR A 129 8.80 -1.85 -8.10
C TYR A 129 8.16 -2.15 -9.45
N GLN A 130 8.07 -3.43 -9.81
CA GLN A 130 7.28 -3.90 -10.96
C GLN A 130 5.93 -4.42 -10.44
N SER A 131 4.88 -4.28 -11.25
CA SER A 131 3.57 -4.84 -10.91
C SER A 131 3.65 -6.35 -10.73
N SER A 132 2.91 -6.87 -9.76
CA SER A 132 2.83 -8.30 -9.48
C SER A 132 2.04 -9.07 -10.54
N TYR A 133 1.31 -8.36 -11.41
CA TYR A 133 0.32 -8.93 -12.33
C TYR A 133 0.70 -8.79 -13.81
N GLY A 134 1.77 -8.05 -14.11
CA GLY A 134 2.28 -7.88 -15.48
C GLY A 134 2.49 -6.41 -15.84
N ARG A 135 2.79 -6.16 -17.12
CA ARG A 135 2.91 -4.81 -17.67
C ARG A 135 1.68 -4.46 -18.48
N GLN A 136 1.53 -3.19 -18.82
CA GLN A 136 0.57 -2.76 -19.84
C GLN A 136 0.65 -3.65 -21.10
N GLY A 137 -0.50 -4.10 -21.57
CA GLY A 137 -0.69 -5.03 -22.69
C GLY A 137 -0.65 -6.51 -22.31
N ALA A 138 -0.31 -6.87 -21.06
CA ALA A 138 -0.34 -8.27 -20.64
C ALA A 138 -1.77 -8.84 -20.76
N GLY A 139 -1.91 -9.99 -21.42
CA GLY A 139 -3.19 -10.64 -21.69
C GLY A 139 -3.82 -10.30 -23.05
N LYS A 140 -3.34 -9.27 -23.76
CA LYS A 140 -3.93 -8.87 -25.06
C LYS A 140 -3.71 -9.97 -26.11
N GLY A 141 -4.77 -10.36 -26.80
CA GLY A 141 -4.81 -11.43 -27.79
C GLY A 141 -4.72 -12.85 -27.23
N ASN A 142 -4.83 -13.04 -25.91
CA ASN A 142 -4.77 -14.35 -25.27
C ASN A 142 -5.70 -14.46 -24.05
N ASN A 143 -5.58 -15.56 -23.27
CA ASN A 143 -6.39 -15.83 -22.06
C ASN A 143 -5.52 -16.07 -20.82
N ASP A 144 -4.29 -15.56 -20.81
CA ASP A 144 -3.33 -15.84 -19.73
C ASP A 144 -3.69 -15.09 -18.44
N VAL A 145 -4.29 -13.90 -18.58
CA VAL A 145 -4.80 -13.11 -17.45
C VAL A 145 -6.24 -13.53 -17.16
N ASN A 146 -6.45 -14.06 -15.96
CA ASN A 146 -7.73 -14.58 -15.48
C ASN A 146 -8.31 -13.71 -14.34
N GLY A 147 -8.01 -12.41 -14.39
CA GLY A 147 -8.30 -11.45 -13.33
C GLY A 147 -7.07 -11.04 -12.51
N MET A 148 -7.24 -10.03 -11.67
CA MET A 148 -6.20 -9.47 -10.79
C MET A 148 -6.60 -9.62 -9.32
N GLY A 149 -5.63 -9.70 -8.42
CA GLY A 149 -5.86 -9.95 -6.99
C GLY A 149 -5.43 -11.35 -6.53
N PRO A 150 -5.59 -11.65 -5.23
CA PRO A 150 -5.14 -12.90 -4.64
C PRO A 150 -5.97 -14.07 -5.17
N GLY A 151 -5.39 -15.27 -5.19
CA GLY A 151 -5.88 -16.40 -5.98
C GLY A 151 -7.37 -16.76 -5.79
N ASN A 152 -7.91 -16.61 -4.58
CA ASN A 152 -9.32 -16.91 -4.27
C ASN A 152 -10.25 -15.69 -4.26
N ALA A 153 -9.75 -14.48 -4.55
CA ALA A 153 -10.52 -13.23 -4.54
C ALA A 153 -10.08 -12.31 -5.69
N ARG A 154 -10.01 -12.89 -6.91
CA ARG A 154 -9.68 -12.14 -8.12
C ARG A 154 -10.86 -11.27 -8.56
N ILE A 155 -10.56 -10.04 -8.95
CA ILE A 155 -11.48 -9.20 -9.71
C ILE A 155 -11.35 -9.52 -11.20
N VAL A 156 -12.49 -9.54 -11.89
CA VAL A 156 -12.57 -9.69 -13.35
C VAL A 156 -13.38 -8.54 -13.90
N ALA A 157 -12.93 -7.97 -15.01
CA ALA A 157 -13.66 -6.94 -15.73
C ALA A 157 -14.81 -7.56 -16.53
N ALA A 158 -15.85 -6.76 -16.76
CA ALA A 158 -16.92 -7.08 -17.70
C ALA A 158 -16.76 -6.23 -18.97
N PRO A 159 -17.32 -6.67 -20.11
CA PRO A 159 -17.27 -5.87 -21.35
C PRO A 159 -17.87 -4.47 -21.15
N GLY A 160 -17.11 -3.41 -21.47
CA GLY A 160 -17.52 -2.01 -21.26
C GLY A 160 -17.50 -1.54 -19.80
N SER A 161 -17.09 -2.39 -18.85
CA SER A 161 -16.98 -2.07 -17.43
C SER A 161 -15.62 -2.54 -16.88
N PRO A 162 -14.57 -1.71 -17.05
CA PRO A 162 -13.24 -2.00 -16.52
C PRO A 162 -13.23 -2.15 -15.01
N ALA A 163 -12.21 -2.86 -14.51
CA ALA A 163 -11.85 -2.84 -13.10
C ALA A 163 -10.58 -1.99 -12.89
N MET A 164 -10.67 -0.97 -12.04
CA MET A 164 -9.53 -0.13 -11.67
C MET A 164 -8.74 -0.81 -10.56
N PHE A 165 -7.62 -1.42 -10.91
CA PHE A 165 -6.76 -2.15 -9.98
C PHE A 165 -5.59 -1.29 -9.53
N VAL A 166 -5.39 -1.19 -8.22
CA VAL A 166 -4.32 -0.41 -7.60
C VAL A 166 -3.39 -1.34 -6.84
N GLU A 167 -2.09 -1.17 -7.05
CA GLU A 167 -1.02 -1.73 -6.22
C GLU A 167 -0.24 -0.59 -5.57
N ILE A 168 -0.05 -0.64 -4.25
CA ILE A 168 0.82 0.29 -3.54
C ILE A 168 1.93 -0.50 -2.86
N PHE A 169 3.16 -0.19 -3.25
CA PHE A 169 4.36 -0.60 -2.52
C PHE A 169 4.84 0.59 -1.69
N TYR A 170 4.99 0.41 -0.39
CA TYR A 170 5.45 1.45 0.53
C TYR A 170 6.62 0.94 1.36
N ARG A 171 7.74 1.67 1.35
CA ARG A 171 8.89 1.37 2.21
C ARG A 171 8.61 1.92 3.61
N TYR A 172 8.37 1.02 4.55
CA TYR A 172 8.06 1.37 5.93
C TYR A 172 9.16 2.23 6.57
N GLN A 173 8.76 3.26 7.31
CA GLN A 173 9.66 4.18 8.00
C GLN A 173 9.55 3.91 9.51
N PRO A 174 10.53 3.20 10.12
CA PRO A 174 10.45 2.83 11.52
C PRO A 174 10.62 4.02 12.45
N LEU A 175 9.97 3.98 13.62
CA LEU A 175 10.11 5.03 14.65
C LEU A 175 11.31 4.80 15.57
N ILE A 176 11.59 3.53 15.86
CA ILE A 176 12.63 3.09 16.80
C ILE A 176 13.69 2.29 16.05
N SER A 177 13.29 1.20 15.37
CA SER A 177 14.22 0.33 14.65
C SER A 177 13.50 -0.58 13.66
N ALA A 178 14.08 -0.73 12.47
CA ALA A 178 13.58 -1.66 11.46
C ALA A 178 13.57 -3.12 11.95
N HIS A 179 14.43 -3.48 12.90
CA HIS A 179 14.50 -4.86 13.43
C HIS A 179 13.23 -5.32 14.17
N PHE A 180 12.40 -4.38 14.62
CA PHE A 180 11.14 -4.69 15.29
C PHE A 180 9.94 -4.70 14.32
N ALA A 181 10.11 -4.22 13.09
CA ALA A 181 9.08 -4.23 12.08
C ALA A 181 8.93 -5.64 11.45
N PRO A 182 7.70 -6.10 11.17
CA PRO A 182 7.48 -7.39 10.48
C PRO A 182 8.08 -7.45 9.07
N ALA A 183 8.10 -6.33 8.35
CA ALA A 183 8.66 -6.22 7.00
C ALA A 183 9.09 -4.78 6.69
N ASP A 184 10.07 -4.64 5.80
CA ASP A 184 10.57 -3.33 5.35
C ASP A 184 9.68 -2.68 4.29
N THR A 185 8.87 -3.48 3.59
CA THR A 185 7.95 -3.02 2.54
C THR A 185 6.56 -3.55 2.80
N ILE A 186 5.59 -2.63 2.76
CA ILE A 186 4.17 -2.89 2.82
C ILE A 186 3.66 -2.93 1.38
N HIS A 187 2.95 -4.00 1.02
CA HIS A 187 2.32 -4.17 -0.29
C HIS A 187 0.81 -4.34 -0.10
N GLU A 188 0.06 -3.35 -0.54
CA GLU A 188 -1.40 -3.35 -0.47
C GLU A 188 -2.00 -3.24 -1.87
N ILE A 189 -3.16 -3.86 -2.03
CA ILE A 189 -3.89 -3.89 -3.29
C ILE A 189 -5.35 -3.52 -3.07
N ALA A 190 -5.96 -2.89 -4.06
CA ALA A 190 -7.38 -2.59 -4.06
C ALA A 190 -7.91 -2.62 -5.49
N ALA A 191 -9.20 -2.95 -5.63
CA ALA A 191 -9.86 -2.93 -6.93
C ALA A 191 -11.29 -2.43 -6.80
N MET A 192 -11.73 -1.68 -7.80
CA MET A 192 -13.09 -1.17 -7.88
C MET A 192 -13.58 -1.25 -9.33
N MET A 193 -14.80 -1.76 -9.51
CA MET A 193 -15.45 -1.78 -10.83
C MET A 193 -15.87 -0.36 -11.21
N VAL A 194 -15.56 0.02 -12.44
CA VAL A 194 -16.14 1.21 -13.05
C VAL A 194 -17.64 0.99 -13.20
N ARG A 195 -18.43 1.96 -12.76
CA ARG A 195 -19.91 1.88 -12.75
C ARG A 195 -20.56 2.49 -13.99
N ASP A 196 -19.84 3.38 -14.67
CA ASP A 196 -20.30 4.04 -15.88
C ASP A 196 -19.83 3.29 -17.12
N ASN A 197 -20.50 3.52 -18.26
CA ASN A 197 -20.07 2.99 -19.54
C ASN A 197 -18.74 3.65 -19.96
N ARG A 198 -17.62 2.95 -19.79
CA ARG A 198 -16.28 3.48 -20.06
C ARG A 198 -15.94 3.32 -21.54
N ASP A 199 -15.38 4.37 -22.13
CA ASP A 199 -14.70 4.24 -23.41
C ASP A 199 -13.41 3.44 -23.22
N THR A 200 -13.38 2.27 -23.84
CA THR A 200 -12.30 1.28 -23.77
C THR A 200 -11.60 1.16 -25.13
N SER A 201 -11.87 2.07 -26.07
CA SER A 201 -11.15 2.13 -27.34
C SER A 201 -9.69 2.50 -27.10
N ASP A 202 -8.77 1.86 -27.86
CA ASP A 202 -7.34 2.14 -27.77
C ASP A 202 -7.10 3.65 -28.01
N PRO A 203 -6.29 4.35 -27.16
CA PRO A 203 -5.40 3.81 -26.14
C PRO A 203 -5.98 3.73 -24.70
N GLY A 204 -7.29 3.92 -24.51
CA GLY A 204 -8.00 3.86 -23.22
C GLY A 204 -7.81 5.10 -22.32
N VAL A 205 -6.79 5.92 -22.60
CA VAL A 205 -6.53 7.20 -21.92
C VAL A 205 -6.20 8.26 -22.96
N ASN A 206 -6.95 9.35 -22.97
CA ASN A 206 -6.73 10.46 -23.87
C ASN A 206 -5.48 11.26 -23.47
N PRO A 207 -4.54 11.50 -24.41
CA PRO A 207 -3.44 12.42 -24.16
C PRO A 207 -3.96 13.86 -24.07
N VAL A 208 -3.31 14.68 -23.24
CA VAL A 208 -3.61 16.11 -23.09
C VAL A 208 -2.37 16.92 -23.42
N ASP A 209 -2.50 17.93 -24.27
CA ASP A 209 -1.39 18.80 -24.66
C ASP A 209 -0.71 19.43 -23.43
N GLY A 210 0.61 19.29 -23.36
CA GLY A 210 1.42 19.79 -22.24
C GLY A 210 1.38 18.93 -20.97
N VAL A 211 0.72 17.77 -20.99
CA VAL A 211 0.67 16.84 -19.86
C VAL A 211 1.45 15.57 -20.19
N GLN A 212 2.48 15.27 -19.40
CA GLN A 212 3.25 14.04 -19.54
C GLN A 212 2.51 12.85 -18.94
N ALA A 213 2.53 11.72 -19.66
CA ALA A 213 1.97 10.48 -19.15
C ALA A 213 2.79 9.91 -17.99
N SER A 214 2.12 9.51 -16.91
CA SER A 214 2.73 8.91 -15.73
C SER A 214 3.06 7.44 -15.96
N MET A 215 3.99 7.16 -16.88
CA MET A 215 4.32 5.80 -17.30
C MET A 215 4.97 5.00 -16.16
N CYS A 216 4.61 3.71 -16.11
CA CYS A 216 5.37 2.68 -15.42
C CYS A 216 6.53 2.22 -16.32
#